data_AF-A0A367Q7L1-F1
#
_entry.id   AF-A0A367Q7L1-F1
#
_cell.length_a   1.000
_cell.length_b   1.000
_cell.length_c   1.000
_cell.angle_alpha   90.00
_cell.angle_beta   90.00
_cell.angle_gamma   90.00
#
_symmetry.space_group_name_H-M   'P 1'
#
loop_
_entity.id
_entity.type
_entity.pdbx_description
1 polymer ?
#
loop_
_entity_poly.entity_id
_entity_poly.type
_entity_poly.pdbx_seq_one_letter_code
_entity_poly.pdbx_strand_id
1 'polypeptide(L)'
;MSYLNDDDYDNLLPPNSNPYKWGYQQDEYIDFECQKSRDCTIAFELLDLMTDISTDAWMAIWMNGTEFVLWESALGKQQVWGGAFINQETGEKLKNLSDSCGGWWIYHRGERFLSSQEWQKLYQLILTR
;
A
#
# COMPACT_ATOMS: atom_id res chain seq x y z
N MET A 1 16.20 -0.69 -3.72
CA MET A 1 15.12 0.12 -4.29
C MET A 1 15.33 1.56 -3.86
N SER A 2 15.43 2.51 -4.79
CA SER A 2 15.36 3.94 -4.47
C SER A 2 13.91 4.29 -4.13
N TYR A 3 13.70 5.01 -3.03
CA TYR A 3 12.37 5.51 -2.65
C TYR A 3 11.88 6.52 -3.68
N LEU A 4 10.60 6.42 -4.07
CA LEU A 4 9.97 7.44 -4.92
C LEU A 4 9.71 8.70 -4.09
N ASN A 5 10.03 9.85 -4.66
CA ASN A 5 9.62 11.15 -4.12
C ASN A 5 8.22 11.51 -4.61
N ASP A 6 7.57 12.46 -3.97
CA ASP A 6 6.21 12.90 -4.31
C ASP A 6 6.02 13.24 -5.80
N ASP A 7 7.01 13.89 -6.42
CA ASP A 7 6.98 14.25 -7.84
C ASP A 7 6.95 13.03 -8.77
N ASP A 8 7.55 11.90 -8.35
CA ASP A 8 7.52 10.67 -9.13
C ASP A 8 6.13 10.03 -9.08
N TYR A 9 5.48 10.00 -7.91
CA TYR A 9 4.12 9.48 -7.78
C TYR A 9 3.11 10.32 -8.56
N ASP A 10 3.21 11.66 -8.50
CA ASP A 10 2.31 12.57 -9.21
C ASP A 10 2.36 12.36 -10.74
N ASN A 11 3.48 11.88 -11.28
CA ASN A 11 3.64 11.52 -12.70
C ASN A 11 3.16 10.10 -13.04
N LEU A 12 3.05 9.20 -12.07
CA LEU A 12 2.75 7.77 -12.28
C LEU A 12 1.31 7.38 -11.94
N LEU A 13 0.61 8.19 -11.13
CA LEU A 13 -0.78 7.95 -10.73
C LEU A 13 -1.78 8.59 -11.71
N PRO A 14 -2.98 8.01 -11.90
CA PRO A 14 -4.00 8.57 -12.80
C PRO A 14 -4.50 9.96 -12.32
N PRO A 15 -4.82 10.89 -13.24
CA PRO A 15 -4.98 12.33 -12.96
C PRO A 15 -6.25 12.74 -12.18
N ASN A 16 -6.94 11.82 -11.50
CA ASN A 16 -8.22 12.10 -10.83
C ASN A 16 -8.20 11.95 -9.30
N SER A 17 -7.01 12.01 -8.70
CA SER A 17 -6.79 12.07 -7.25
C SER A 17 -6.77 13.53 -6.81
N ASN A 18 -7.92 14.07 -6.39
CA ASN A 18 -8.02 15.44 -5.88
C ASN A 18 -7.01 15.66 -4.70
N PRO A 19 -6.03 16.57 -4.84
CA PRO A 19 -4.97 16.75 -3.86
C PRO A 19 -5.31 17.69 -2.70
N TYR A 20 -6.52 18.25 -2.62
CA TYR A 20 -6.90 19.22 -1.58
C TYR A 20 -8.33 19.02 -1.05
N LYS A 21 -8.53 18.00 -0.22
CA LYS A 21 -9.70 17.91 0.67
C LYS A 21 -9.28 18.05 2.13
N TRP A 22 -8.74 19.22 2.48
CA TRP A 22 -8.53 19.62 3.87
C TRP A 22 -9.91 19.77 4.55
N GLY A 23 -10.28 18.82 5.41
CA GLY A 23 -11.50 18.90 6.22
C GLY A 23 -12.24 17.59 6.50
N TYR A 24 -11.81 16.45 5.95
CA TYR A 24 -12.40 15.15 6.27
C TYR A 24 -11.66 14.51 7.45
N GLN A 25 -12.41 13.94 8.39
CA GLN A 25 -11.84 13.00 9.36
C GLN A 25 -11.24 11.82 8.58
N GLN A 26 -10.07 11.35 8.98
CA GLN A 26 -9.26 10.36 8.26
C GLN A 26 -10.08 9.11 7.88
N ASP A 27 -11.03 8.73 8.74
CA ASP A 27 -11.96 7.61 8.54
C ASP A 27 -12.89 7.81 7.31
N GLU A 28 -13.42 9.01 7.07
CA GLU A 28 -14.29 9.30 5.91
C GLU A 28 -13.50 9.32 4.59
N TYR A 29 -12.19 9.59 4.63
CA TYR A 29 -11.33 9.59 3.45
C TYR A 29 -10.96 8.16 3.00
N ILE A 30 -10.64 7.28 3.96
CA ILE A 30 -10.28 5.90 3.68
C ILE A 30 -11.49 5.13 3.14
N ASP A 31 -12.70 5.42 3.64
CA ASP A 31 -13.97 4.91 3.10
C ASP A 31 -14.19 5.28 1.61
N PHE A 32 -13.69 6.43 1.17
CA PHE A 32 -13.80 6.84 -0.23
C PHE A 32 -12.80 6.09 -1.12
N GLU A 33 -11.56 5.92 -0.69
CA GLU A 33 -10.52 5.21 -1.44
C GLU A 33 -10.85 3.71 -1.57
N CYS A 34 -11.50 3.11 -0.55
CA CYS A 34 -11.91 1.71 -0.58
C CYS A 34 -12.99 1.43 -1.65
N GLN A 35 -13.63 2.43 -2.26
CA GLN A 35 -14.62 2.23 -3.33
C GLN A 35 -14.04 1.56 -4.59
N LYS A 36 -12.71 1.57 -4.75
CA LYS A 36 -12.01 0.82 -5.79
C LYS A 36 -11.80 -0.66 -5.45
N SER A 37 -12.01 -1.04 -4.19
CA SER A 37 -11.96 -2.42 -3.70
C SER A 37 -13.23 -3.19 -4.09
N ARG A 38 -13.09 -4.52 -4.19
CA ARG A 38 -14.22 -5.45 -4.27
C ARG A 38 -14.91 -5.64 -2.92
N ASP A 39 -14.17 -5.46 -1.83
CA ASP A 39 -14.65 -5.54 -0.46
C ASP A 39 -13.88 -4.54 0.41
N CYS A 40 -14.56 -3.49 0.88
CA CYS A 40 -13.94 -2.47 1.72
C CYS A 40 -13.49 -3.02 3.08
N THR A 41 -14.20 -3.98 3.66
CA THR A 41 -13.84 -4.56 4.97
C THR A 41 -12.49 -5.26 4.88
N ILE A 42 -12.30 -6.05 3.82
CA ILE A 42 -11.03 -6.74 3.56
C ILE A 42 -9.93 -5.75 3.18
N ALA A 43 -10.25 -4.67 2.46
CA ALA A 43 -9.30 -3.61 2.21
C ALA A 43 -8.83 -2.95 3.51
N PHE A 44 -9.71 -2.67 4.47
CA PHE A 44 -9.32 -2.17 5.79
C PHE A 44 -8.46 -3.17 6.56
N GLU A 45 -8.81 -4.46 6.55
CA GLU A 45 -7.97 -5.48 7.20
C GLU A 45 -6.56 -5.54 6.59
N LEU A 46 -6.44 -5.34 5.27
CA LEU A 46 -5.14 -5.21 4.61
C LEU A 46 -4.39 -3.97 5.09
N LEU A 47 -5.08 -2.82 5.20
CA LEU A 47 -4.49 -1.56 5.67
C LEU A 47 -3.95 -1.70 7.09
N ASP A 48 -4.75 -2.28 7.99
CA ASP A 48 -4.37 -2.51 9.38
C ASP A 48 -3.14 -3.41 9.45
N LEU A 49 -3.16 -4.55 8.73
CA LEU A 49 -2.01 -5.45 8.70
C LEU A 49 -0.73 -4.77 8.19
N MET A 50 -0.83 -3.97 7.13
CA MET A 50 0.32 -3.23 6.60
C MET A 50 0.84 -2.18 7.59
N THR A 51 -0.06 -1.53 8.32
CA THR A 51 0.25 -0.54 9.36
C THR A 51 0.92 -1.19 10.56
N ASP A 52 0.43 -2.35 11.01
CA ASP A 52 1.01 -3.11 12.11
C ASP A 52 2.44 -3.53 11.77
N ILE A 53 2.67 -4.09 10.58
CA ILE A 53 4.01 -4.49 10.14
C ILE A 53 4.96 -3.29 10.06
N SER A 54 4.48 -2.15 9.54
CA SER A 54 5.28 -0.91 9.47
C SER A 54 5.65 -0.40 10.87
N THR A 55 4.69 -0.44 11.79
CA THR A 55 4.89 -0.02 13.18
C THR A 55 5.86 -0.94 13.91
N ASP A 56 5.75 -2.26 13.71
CA ASP A 56 6.69 -3.23 14.29
C ASP A 56 8.11 -3.07 13.72
N ALA A 57 8.22 -2.77 12.42
CA ALA A 57 9.51 -2.63 11.74
C ALA A 57 10.25 -1.32 12.08
N TRP A 58 9.51 -0.21 12.20
CA TRP A 58 10.07 1.14 12.24
C TRP A 58 9.51 2.06 13.32
N MET A 59 8.55 1.59 14.13
CA MET A 59 7.78 2.41 15.06
C MET A 59 7.12 3.61 14.37
N ALA A 60 6.75 3.45 13.10
CA ALA A 60 6.19 4.48 12.25
C ALA A 60 4.94 3.95 11.55
N ILE A 61 3.93 4.81 11.39
CA ILE A 61 2.64 4.47 10.78
C ILE A 61 2.87 3.97 9.36
N TRP A 62 3.27 4.84 8.43
CA TRP A 62 3.68 4.46 7.07
C TRP A 62 4.82 5.38 6.59
N MET A 63 5.77 4.82 5.84
CA MET A 63 6.82 5.57 5.16
C MET A 63 6.76 5.25 3.66
N ASN A 64 7.21 6.19 2.82
CA ASN A 64 7.33 5.91 1.38
C ASN A 64 8.13 4.61 1.18
N GLY A 65 7.58 3.70 0.38
CA GLY A 65 8.21 2.44 0.02
C GLY A 65 7.87 1.25 0.90
N THR A 66 7.12 1.46 2.00
CA THR A 66 6.50 0.36 2.77
C THR A 66 5.71 -0.55 1.83
N GLU A 67 4.89 0.02 0.95
CA GLU A 67 4.03 -0.72 0.04
C GLU A 67 4.79 -1.67 -0.90
N PHE A 68 6.00 -1.30 -1.34
CA PHE A 68 6.80 -2.11 -2.25
C PHE A 68 7.47 -3.25 -1.51
N VAL A 69 8.00 -2.98 -0.32
CA VAL A 69 8.62 -4.00 0.53
C VAL A 69 7.57 -5.04 0.91
N LEU A 70 6.42 -4.62 1.42
CA LEU A 70 5.36 -5.54 1.81
C LEU A 70 4.82 -6.34 0.62
N TRP A 71 4.78 -5.74 -0.58
CA TRP A 71 4.40 -6.45 -1.79
C TRP A 71 5.42 -7.53 -2.19
N GLU A 72 6.71 -7.26 -2.10
CA GLU A 72 7.74 -8.27 -2.36
C GLU A 72 7.61 -9.46 -1.40
N SER A 73 7.27 -9.21 -0.13
CA SER A 73 6.94 -10.26 0.82
C SER A 73 5.66 -11.01 0.46
N ALA A 74 4.63 -10.33 -0.04
CA ALA A 74 3.42 -10.97 -0.56
C ALA A 74 3.70 -11.85 -1.79
N LEU A 75 4.76 -11.58 -2.55
CA LEU A 75 5.25 -12.44 -3.63
C LEU A 75 6.14 -13.60 -3.15
N GLY A 76 6.26 -13.80 -1.83
CA GLY A 76 7.02 -14.89 -1.23
C GLY A 76 8.49 -14.55 -0.95
N LYS A 77 8.92 -13.30 -1.12
CA LYS A 77 10.28 -12.89 -0.72
C LYS A 77 10.32 -12.61 0.78
N GLN A 78 10.81 -13.59 1.54
CA GLN A 78 11.13 -13.37 2.95
C GLN A 78 12.24 -12.33 3.07
N GLN A 79 12.08 -11.37 3.98
CA GLN A 79 13.07 -10.32 4.18
C GLN A 79 13.05 -9.76 5.61
N VAL A 80 14.21 -9.26 6.02
CA VAL A 80 14.32 -8.37 7.18
C VAL A 80 14.12 -6.95 6.66
N TRP A 81 13.19 -6.23 7.25
CA TRP A 81 12.92 -4.84 6.91
C TRP A 81 12.81 -4.01 8.19
N GLY A 82 13.65 -2.99 8.31
CA GLY A 82 13.85 -2.28 9.57
C GLY A 82 14.32 -3.23 10.67
N GLY A 83 13.60 -3.27 11.78
CA GLY A 83 13.78 -4.21 12.88
C GLY A 83 12.94 -5.49 12.82
N ALA A 84 12.04 -5.63 11.83
CA ALA A 84 11.10 -6.75 11.76
C ALA A 84 11.50 -7.79 10.69
N PHE A 85 11.15 -9.05 10.94
CA PHE A 85 11.25 -10.13 9.97
C PHE A 85 9.86 -10.46 9.42
N ILE A 86 9.68 -10.28 8.11
CA ILE A 86 8.43 -10.63 7.44
C ILE A 86 8.56 -12.08 6.95
N ASN A 87 7.91 -12.99 7.67
CA ASN A 87 7.94 -14.41 7.36
C ASN A 87 6.97 -14.77 6.23
N GLN A 88 7.00 -16.04 5.80
CA GLN A 88 6.13 -16.53 4.72
C GLN A 88 4.64 -16.45 5.06
N GLU A 89 4.24 -16.77 6.29
CA GLU A 89 2.84 -16.72 6.72
C GLU A 89 2.28 -15.30 6.63
N THR A 90 3.04 -14.30 7.06
CA THR A 90 2.68 -12.89 6.94
C THR A 90 2.58 -12.48 5.46
N GLY A 91 3.53 -12.91 4.63
CA GLY A 91 3.48 -12.68 3.18
C GLY A 91 2.24 -13.29 2.52
N GLU A 92 1.90 -14.53 2.86
CA GLU A 92 0.71 -15.21 2.37
C GLU A 92 -0.58 -14.50 2.84
N LYS A 93 -0.63 -14.03 4.08
CA LYS A 93 -1.77 -13.25 4.59
C LYS A 93 -1.96 -11.94 3.82
N LEU A 94 -0.88 -11.17 3.61
CA LEU A 94 -0.89 -9.96 2.79
C LEU A 94 -1.42 -10.24 1.38
N LYS A 95 -0.94 -11.31 0.76
CA LYS A 95 -1.34 -11.72 -0.59
C LYS A 95 -2.82 -12.09 -0.66
N ASN A 96 -3.30 -12.90 0.30
CA ASN A 96 -4.69 -13.34 0.35
C ASN A 96 -5.66 -12.16 0.54
N LEU A 97 -5.33 -11.23 1.43
CA LEU A 97 -6.14 -10.02 1.63
C LEU A 97 -6.16 -9.16 0.37
N SER A 98 -5.00 -8.94 -0.27
CA SER A 98 -4.88 -8.20 -1.53
C SER A 98 -5.71 -8.80 -2.68
N ASP A 99 -5.66 -10.12 -2.85
CA ASP A 99 -6.42 -10.81 -3.89
C ASP A 99 -7.93 -10.77 -3.63
N SER A 100 -8.31 -10.82 -2.35
CA SER A 100 -9.71 -10.79 -1.92
C SER A 100 -10.33 -9.40 -2.07
N CYS A 101 -9.61 -8.34 -1.67
CA CYS A 101 -10.05 -6.95 -1.86
C CYS A 101 -9.84 -6.47 -3.31
N GLY A 102 -9.02 -7.15 -4.10
CA GLY A 102 -8.76 -6.80 -5.50
C GLY A 102 -7.89 -5.55 -5.64
N GLY A 103 -6.94 -5.34 -4.72
CA GLY A 103 -6.06 -4.18 -4.74
C GLY A 103 -4.98 -4.18 -3.68
N TRP A 104 -4.35 -3.02 -3.51
CA TRP A 104 -3.21 -2.80 -2.63
C TRP A 104 -3.20 -1.36 -2.14
N TRP A 105 -2.78 -1.16 -0.89
CA TRP A 105 -2.60 0.17 -0.33
C TRP A 105 -1.20 0.71 -0.65
N ILE A 106 -1.14 1.98 -1.02
CA ILE A 106 0.09 2.74 -1.22
C ILE A 106 0.12 3.94 -0.28
N TYR A 107 1.30 4.49 -0.05
CA TYR A 107 1.44 5.75 0.67
C TYR A 107 1.92 6.83 -0.30
N HIS A 108 0.99 7.71 -0.70
CA HIS A 108 1.28 8.89 -1.50
C HIS A 108 0.54 10.09 -0.94
N ARG A 109 1.24 10.87 -0.10
CA ARG A 109 0.67 11.96 0.69
C ARG A 109 -0.55 11.51 1.51
N GLY A 110 -0.45 10.31 2.09
CA GLY A 110 -1.53 9.59 2.76
C GLY A 110 -1.79 8.22 2.14
N GLU A 111 -2.52 7.39 2.86
CA GLU A 111 -2.89 6.04 2.46
C GLU A 111 -3.93 6.10 1.33
N ARG A 112 -3.65 5.42 0.21
CA ARG A 112 -4.54 5.34 -0.94
C ARG A 112 -4.68 3.91 -1.42
N PHE A 113 -5.87 3.53 -1.85
CA PHE A 113 -6.11 2.21 -2.39
C PHE A 113 -5.99 2.22 -3.92
N LEU A 114 -5.18 1.32 -4.45
CA LEU A 114 -5.10 1.04 -5.87
C LEU A 114 -5.74 -0.31 -6.15
N SER A 115 -6.55 -0.39 -7.21
CA SER A 115 -7.00 -1.68 -7.74
C SER A 115 -5.79 -2.52 -8.16
N SER A 116 -5.94 -3.85 -8.22
CA SER A 116 -4.84 -4.75 -8.61
C SER A 116 -4.23 -4.36 -9.96
N GLN A 117 -5.03 -3.85 -10.89
CA GLN A 117 -4.56 -3.41 -12.20
C GLN A 117 -3.72 -2.12 -12.11
N GLU A 118 -4.17 -1.13 -11.33
CA GLU A 118 -3.40 0.11 -11.10
C GLU A 118 -2.08 -0.20 -10.39
N TRP A 119 -2.13 -1.01 -9.33
CA TRP A 119 -0.95 -1.42 -8.58
C TRP A 119 0.07 -2.16 -9.44
N GLN A 120 -0.36 -3.15 -10.23
CA GLN A 120 0.54 -3.89 -11.12
C GLN A 120 1.22 -2.99 -12.15
N LYS A 121 0.50 -2.03 -12.72
CA LYS A 121 1.07 -1.05 -13.66
C LYS A 121 2.14 -0.20 -12.97
N LEU A 122 1.82 0.35 -11.80
CA LEU A 122 2.75 1.16 -11.01
C LEU A 122 4.02 0.36 -10.67
N TYR A 123 3.84 -0.87 -10.19
CA TYR A 123 4.93 -1.74 -9.79
C TYR A 123 5.86 -2.09 -10.97
N GLN A 124 5.31 -2.37 -12.15
CA GLN A 124 6.11 -2.64 -13.36
C GLN A 124 6.89 -1.42 -13.84
N LEU A 125 6.29 -0.22 -13.77
CA LEU A 125 6.99 1.03 -14.12
C LEU A 125 8.19 1.28 -13.20
N ILE A 126 8.09 0.92 -11.93
CA ILE A 126 9.18 1.09 -10.96
C ILE A 126 10.30 0.07 -11.20
N LEU A 127 9.97 -1.18 -11.51
CA LEU A 127 10.97 -2.21 -11.83
C LEU A 127 11.76 -1.93 -13.11
N THR A 128 11.27 -1.05 -13.98
CA THR A 128 11.90 -0.71 -15.27
C THR A 128 12.74 0.57 -15.23
N ARG A 129 12.79 1.25 -14.07
CA ARG A 129 13.66 2.39 -13.80
C ARG A 129 14.98 1.95 -13.17
#